data_AF-A0A0C5DM19-F1
#
_entry.id   AF-A0A0C5DM19-F1
#
_cell.length_a   1.000
_cell.length_b   1.000
_cell.length_c   1.000
_cell.angle_alpha   90.00
_cell.angle_beta   90.00
_cell.angle_gamma   90.00
#
_symmetry.space_group_name_H-M   'P 1'
#
loop_
_entity.id
_entity.type
_entity.pdbx_description
1 polymer ?
#
loop_
_entity_poly.entity_id
_entity_poly.type
_entity_poly.pdbx_seq_one_letter_code
_entity_poly.pdbx_strand_id
1 'polypeptide(L)'
;GLSAITVPWDTLVLSVGLYIVVPVIVAQVLRKRILASGGEPGLQRVLGRLQPVSLIALLTTLVLLFGFQGEQIIAQPLVIALLAVPILIQVYFNSGLAYLLNRMVGSAHCVAAPSALIGASNFFELAVA
;
A
#
# COMPACT_ATOMS: atom_id res chain seq x y z
N GLY A 1 30.73 -4.48 -0.47
CA GLY A 1 30.61 -3.30 0.40
C GLY A 1 29.17 -2.89 0.65
N LEU A 2 28.30 -3.82 1.07
CA LEU A 2 26.90 -3.54 1.45
C LEU A 2 26.59 -3.98 2.90
N SER A 3 27.59 -4.48 3.63
CA SER A 3 27.43 -5.11 4.95
C SER A 3 27.62 -4.15 6.13
N ALA A 4 27.61 -2.84 5.90
CA ALA A 4 27.82 -1.81 6.93
C ALA A 4 26.58 -0.92 7.17
N ILE A 5 25.43 -1.27 6.58
CA ILE A 5 24.17 -0.61 6.94
C ILE A 5 23.61 -1.37 8.14
N THR A 6 23.80 -0.83 9.33
CA THR A 6 23.16 -1.34 10.54
C THR A 6 21.66 -1.15 10.39
N VAL A 7 20.93 -2.22 10.12
CA VAL A 7 19.48 -2.20 10.07
C VAL A 7 18.99 -1.88 11.50
N PRO A 8 18.28 -0.75 11.71
CA PRO A 8 17.81 -0.39 13.04
C PRO A 8 16.57 -1.21 13.37
N TRP A 9 16.79 -2.45 13.84
CA TRP A 9 15.73 -3.42 14.13
C TRP A 9 14.72 -2.89 15.15
N ASP A 10 15.20 -2.17 16.16
CA ASP A 10 14.34 -1.58 17.19
C ASP A 10 13.36 -0.57 16.60
N THR A 11 13.81 0.29 15.67
CA THR A 11 12.93 1.26 15.03
C THR A 11 11.98 0.59 14.04
N LEU A 12 12.43 -0.43 13.31
CA LEU A 12 11.55 -1.18 12.40
C LEU A 12 10.42 -1.88 13.16
N VAL A 13 10.73 -2.56 14.27
CA VAL A 13 9.73 -3.25 15.09
C VAL A 13 8.76 -2.24 15.72
N LEU A 14 9.28 -1.11 16.22
CA LEU A 14 8.46 -0.02 16.75
C LEU A 14 7.52 0.56 15.68
N SER A 15 8.05 0.86 14.49
CA SER A 15 7.26 1.41 13.37
C SER A 15 6.19 0.42 12.91
N VAL A 16 6.50 -0.87 12.76
CA VAL A 16 5.50 -1.89 12.41
C VAL A 16 4.43 -2.00 13.51
N GLY A 17 4.85 -1.98 14.77
CA GLY A 17 3.92 -1.99 15.91
C GLY A 17 2.95 -0.81 15.87
N LEU A 18 3.46 0.40 15.67
CA LEU A 18 2.69 1.64 15.72
C LEU A 18 1.86 1.89 14.45
N TYR A 19 2.44 1.72 13.26
CA TYR A 19 1.78 2.05 11.99
C TYR A 19 0.92 0.91 11.43
N ILE A 20 1.15 -0.34 11.84
CA ILE A 20 0.39 -1.49 11.33
C ILE A 20 -0.43 -2.13 12.46
N VAL A 21 0.22 -2.60 13.53
CA VAL A 21 -0.45 -3.45 14.54
C VAL A 21 -1.52 -2.67 15.31
N VAL A 22 -1.19 -1.47 15.81
CA VAL A 22 -2.13 -0.65 16.59
C VAL A 22 -3.39 -0.28 15.77
N PRO A 23 -3.28 0.28 14.54
CA PRO A 23 -4.46 0.58 13.72
C PRO A 23 -5.32 -0.63 13.41
N VAL A 24 -4.70 -1.80 13.14
CA VAL A 24 -5.44 -3.05 12.90
C VAL A 24 -6.23 -3.48 14.13
N ILE A 25 -5.63 -3.42 15.33
CA ILE A 25 -6.35 -3.76 16.58
C ILE A 25 -7.53 -2.81 16.78
N VAL A 26 -7.31 -1.50 16.63
CA VAL A 26 -8.37 -0.49 16.77
C VAL A 26 -9.50 -0.75 15.77
N ALA A 27 -9.17 -1.03 14.50
CA ALA A 27 -10.13 -1.35 13.45
C ALA A 27 -10.95 -2.61 13.77
N GLN A 28 -10.33 -3.68 14.28
CA GLN A 28 -11.03 -4.91 14.66
C GLN A 28 -11.96 -4.70 15.85
N VAL A 29 -11.52 -3.97 16.88
CA VAL A 29 -12.36 -3.63 18.04
C VAL A 29 -13.57 -2.80 17.60
N LEU A 30 -13.35 -1.79 16.76
CA LEU A 30 -14.41 -0.93 16.24
C LEU A 30 -15.41 -1.72 15.38
N ARG A 31 -14.91 -2.57 14.47
CA ARG A 31 -15.74 -3.47 13.65
C ARG A 31 -16.62 -4.35 14.52
N LYS A 32 -16.05 -4.99 15.56
CA LYS A 32 -16.80 -5.86 16.48
C LYS A 32 -17.92 -5.10 17.21
N ARG A 33 -17.64 -3.88 17.68
CA ARG A 33 -18.63 -3.03 18.35
C ARG A 33 -19.76 -2.61 17.41
N ILE A 34 -19.44 -2.16 16.19
CA ILE A 34 -20.44 -1.72 15.21
C ILE A 34 -21.34 -2.88 14.78
N LEU A 35 -20.76 -4.07 14.54
CA LEU A 35 -21.55 -5.25 14.20
C LEU A 35 -22.47 -5.67 15.36
N ALA A 36 -22.01 -5.58 16.61
CA ALA A 36 -22.81 -5.90 17.78
C ALA A 36 -24.01 -4.95 17.98
N SER A 37 -23.86 -3.66 17.64
CA SER A 37 -24.93 -2.66 17.82
C SER A 37 -25.84 -2.47 16.62
N GLY A 38 -25.32 -2.59 15.40
CA GLY A 38 -26.02 -2.19 14.16
C GLY A 38 -25.98 -3.22 13.04
N GLY A 39 -25.38 -4.39 13.28
CA GLY A 39 -25.24 -5.45 12.29
C GLY A 39 -24.49 -5.02 11.03
N GLU A 40 -24.65 -5.82 9.97
CA GLU A 40 -24.05 -5.56 8.66
C GLU A 40 -24.41 -4.18 8.07
N PRO A 41 -25.67 -3.70 8.16
CA PRO A 41 -26.02 -2.36 7.64
C PRO A 41 -25.30 -1.22 8.38
N GLY A 42 -25.06 -1.37 9.68
CA GLY A 42 -24.30 -0.41 10.47
C GLY A 42 -22.84 -0.31 10.02
N LEU A 43 -22.22 -1.46 9.74
CA LEU A 43 -20.85 -1.53 9.22
C LEU A 43 -20.75 -0.89 7.83
N GLN A 44 -21.68 -1.22 6.92
CA GLN A 44 -21.69 -0.65 5.56
C GLN A 44 -21.80 0.88 5.55
N ARG A 45 -22.61 1.47 6.43
CA ARG A 45 -22.69 2.94 6.55
C ARG A 45 -21.38 3.57 7.02
N VAL A 46 -20.66 2.91 7.93
CA VAL A 46 -19.37 3.39 8.42
C VAL A 46 -18.30 3.26 7.34
N LEU A 47 -18.25 2.12 6.64
CA LEU A 47 -17.34 1.93 5.51
C LEU A 47 -17.58 2.95 4.40
N GLY A 48 -18.85 3.22 4.05
CA GLY A 48 -19.21 4.23 3.05
C GLY A 48 -18.76 5.66 3.41
N ARG A 49 -18.62 5.99 4.71
CA ARG A 49 -18.05 7.27 5.15
C ARG A 49 -16.53 7.26 5.22
N LEU A 50 -15.91 6.13 5.58
CA LEU A 50 -14.46 6.01 5.67
C LEU A 50 -13.78 5.95 4.30
N GLN A 51 -14.44 5.39 3.30
CA GLN A 51 -13.89 5.28 1.94
C GLN A 51 -13.47 6.62 1.33
N PRO A 52 -14.31 7.69 1.30
CA PRO A 52 -13.86 8.99 0.80
C PRO A 52 -12.80 9.64 1.69
N VAL A 53 -12.85 9.45 3.02
CA VAL A 53 -11.83 9.98 3.93
C VAL A 53 -10.46 9.35 3.66
N SER A 54 -10.42 8.03 3.47
CA SER A 54 -9.20 7.32 3.09
C SER A 54 -8.66 7.88 1.79
N LEU A 55 -9.49 7.98 0.74
CA LEU A 55 -9.05 8.49 -0.56
C LEU A 55 -8.49 9.91 -0.46
N ILE A 56 -9.15 10.80 0.28
CA ILE A 56 -8.66 12.16 0.54
C ILE A 56 -7.32 12.13 1.27
N ALA A 57 -7.14 11.28 2.29
CA ALA A 57 -5.88 11.15 3.01
C ALA A 57 -4.74 10.65 2.10
N LEU A 58 -5.01 9.63 1.25
CA LEU A 58 -4.03 9.11 0.29
C LEU A 58 -3.58 10.23 -0.68
N LEU A 59 -4.54 10.92 -1.28
CA LEU A 59 -4.26 12.01 -2.22
C LEU A 59 -3.56 13.20 -1.54
N THR A 60 -3.95 13.53 -0.31
CA THR A 60 -3.31 14.61 0.45
C THR A 60 -1.84 14.27 0.70
N THR A 61 -1.55 13.04 1.11
CA THR A 61 -0.17 12.57 1.30
C THR A 61 0.63 12.63 0.01
N LEU A 62 0.04 12.20 -1.11
CA LEU A 62 0.65 12.29 -2.43
C LEU A 62 0.97 13.74 -2.81
N VAL A 63 0.01 14.66 -2.68
CA VAL A 63 0.19 16.07 -3.01
C VAL A 63 1.26 16.71 -2.12
N LEU A 64 1.28 16.41 -0.82
CA LEU A 64 2.29 16.94 0.10
C LEU A 64 3.68 16.42 -0.24
N LEU A 65 3.83 15.13 -0.54
CA LEU A 65 5.10 14.54 -0.90
C LEU A 65 5.69 15.17 -2.15
N PHE A 66 4.90 15.23 -3.22
CA PHE A 66 5.33 15.84 -4.49
C PHE A 66 5.50 17.35 -4.38
N GLY A 67 4.68 18.02 -3.56
CA GLY A 67 4.80 19.45 -3.28
C GLY A 67 6.09 19.80 -2.56
N PHE A 68 6.47 19.04 -1.53
CA PHE A 68 7.73 19.26 -0.80
C PHE A 68 8.98 18.84 -1.59
N GLN A 69 8.85 17.90 -2.53
CA GLN A 69 9.96 17.42 -3.37
C GLN A 69 9.98 18.06 -4.77
N GLY A 70 9.11 19.04 -5.06
CA GLY A 70 8.87 19.59 -6.40
C GLY A 70 10.09 20.19 -7.10
N GLU A 71 10.88 20.99 -6.39
CA GLU A 71 12.14 21.58 -6.91
C GLU A 71 13.13 20.49 -7.35
N GLN A 72 13.30 19.46 -6.52
CA GLN A 72 14.20 18.32 -6.81
C GLN A 72 13.69 17.49 -7.99
N ILE A 73 12.37 17.36 -8.12
CA ILE A 73 11.73 16.64 -9.23
C ILE A 73 12.06 17.30 -10.58
N ILE A 74 12.03 18.63 -10.63
CA ILE A 74 12.35 19.39 -11.84
C ILE A 74 13.87 19.40 -12.10
N ALA A 75 14.68 19.49 -11.04
CA ALA A 75 16.13 19.55 -11.15
C ALA A 75 16.79 18.23 -11.58
N GLN A 76 16.20 17.08 -11.25
CA GLN A 76 16.80 15.75 -11.45
C GLN A 76 15.92 14.75 -12.23
N PRO A 77 15.45 15.08 -13.45
CA PRO A 77 14.53 14.23 -14.21
C PRO A 77 15.15 12.87 -14.58
N LEU A 78 16.47 12.84 -14.83
CA LEU A 78 17.19 11.63 -15.20
C LEU A 78 17.27 10.63 -14.04
N VAL A 79 17.40 11.11 -12.80
CA VAL A 79 17.39 10.25 -11.60
C VAL A 79 16.01 9.63 -11.42
N ILE A 80 14.95 10.41 -11.61
CA ILE A 80 13.57 9.89 -11.56
C ILE A 80 13.35 8.82 -12.61
N ALA A 81 13.77 9.06 -13.87
CA ALA A 81 13.66 8.06 -14.92
C ALA A 81 14.43 6.78 -14.58
N LEU A 82 15.65 6.92 -14.03
CA LEU A 82 16.49 5.80 -13.63
C LEU A 82 15.88 4.96 -12.49
N LEU A 83 15.12 5.58 -11.57
CA LEU A 83 14.38 4.87 -10.52
C LEU A 83 13.04 4.31 -11.03
N ALA A 84 12.29 5.10 -11.80
CA ALA A 84 10.95 4.75 -12.26
C ALA A 84 10.96 3.61 -13.29
N VAL A 85 11.92 3.58 -14.22
CA VAL A 85 11.97 2.55 -15.27
C VAL A 85 12.14 1.14 -14.68
N PRO A 86 13.12 0.87 -13.78
CA PRO A 86 13.22 -0.42 -13.10
C PRO A 86 11.98 -0.78 -12.28
N ILE A 87 11.38 0.18 -11.58
CA ILE A 87 10.16 -0.05 -10.80
C ILE A 87 9.00 -0.44 -11.72
N LEU A 88 8.81 0.26 -12.84
CA LEU A 88 7.78 -0.07 -13.82
C LEU A 88 7.98 -1.47 -14.38
N ILE A 89 9.19 -1.82 -14.80
CA ILE A 89 9.50 -3.16 -15.31
C ILE A 89 9.21 -4.21 -14.23
N GLN A 90 9.64 -3.98 -12.99
CA GLN A 90 9.41 -4.88 -11.87
C GLN A 90 7.91 -5.11 -11.61
N VAL A 91 7.10 -4.03 -11.62
CA VAL A 91 5.64 -4.12 -11.41
C VAL A 91 4.97 -4.91 -12.53
N TYR A 92 5.28 -4.63 -13.79
CA TYR A 92 4.70 -5.38 -14.92
C TYR A 92 5.15 -6.84 -14.92
N PHE A 93 6.41 -7.10 -14.60
CA PHE A 93 6.94 -8.46 -14.51
C PHE A 93 6.26 -9.25 -13.38
N ASN A 94 6.18 -8.71 -12.17
CA ASN A 94 5.54 -9.37 -11.03
C ASN A 94 4.04 -9.58 -11.27
N SER A 95 3.35 -8.58 -11.84
CA SER A 95 1.93 -8.71 -12.21
C SER A 95 1.73 -9.81 -13.26
N GLY A 96 2.54 -9.80 -14.32
CA GLY A 96 2.49 -10.81 -15.38
C GLY A 96 2.77 -12.21 -14.85
N LEU A 97 3.81 -12.36 -14.02
CA LEU A 97 4.15 -13.64 -13.39
C LEU A 97 3.03 -14.13 -12.47
N ALA A 98 2.51 -13.28 -11.59
CA ALA A 98 1.41 -13.61 -10.70
C ALA A 98 0.13 -14.01 -11.47
N TYR A 99 -0.15 -13.33 -12.58
CA TYR A 99 -1.26 -13.68 -13.46
C TYR A 99 -1.07 -15.03 -14.16
N LEU A 100 0.13 -15.28 -14.71
CA LEU A 100 0.47 -16.55 -15.36
C LEU A 100 0.40 -17.71 -14.38
N LEU A 101 0.95 -17.56 -13.16
CA LEU A 101 0.87 -18.58 -12.11
C LEU A 101 -0.58 -18.88 -11.72
N ASN A 102 -1.42 -17.85 -11.54
CA ASN A 102 -2.85 -18.05 -11.28
C ASN A 102 -3.54 -18.81 -12.43
N ARG A 103 -3.18 -18.53 -13.68
CA ARG A 103 -3.70 -19.24 -14.84
C ARG A 103 -3.21 -20.69 -14.91
N MET A 104 -1.95 -20.97 -14.54
CA MET A 104 -1.38 -22.32 -14.48
C MET A 104 -2.08 -23.19 -13.43
N VAL A 105 -2.49 -22.59 -12.31
CA VAL A 105 -3.26 -23.27 -11.25
C VAL A 105 -4.76 -23.40 -11.61
N GLY A 106 -5.19 -22.88 -12.77
CA GLY A 106 -6.58 -22.98 -13.24
C GLY A 106 -7.53 -21.96 -12.61
N SER A 107 -7.01 -20.91 -12.00
CA SER A 107 -7.82 -19.86 -11.36
C SER A 107 -8.60 -19.05 -12.41
N ALA A 108 -9.87 -18.79 -12.14
CA ALA A 108 -10.71 -17.98 -13.01
C ALA A 108 -10.15 -16.55 -13.13
N HIS A 109 -10.34 -15.90 -14.28
CA HIS A 109 -9.82 -14.56 -14.53
C HIS A 109 -10.29 -13.52 -13.49
N CYS A 110 -11.51 -13.68 -12.97
CA CYS A 110 -12.08 -12.84 -11.91
C CYS A 110 -11.32 -12.92 -10.56
N VAL A 111 -10.49 -13.95 -10.35
CA VAL A 111 -9.61 -14.11 -9.19
C VAL A 111 -8.15 -13.82 -9.56
N ALA A 112 -7.73 -14.27 -10.75
CA ALA A 112 -6.37 -14.09 -11.25
C ALA A 112 -6.01 -12.61 -11.46
N ALA A 113 -6.93 -11.78 -11.97
CA ALA A 113 -6.66 -10.37 -12.24
C ALA A 113 -6.48 -9.53 -10.95
N PRO A 114 -7.36 -9.62 -9.93
CA PRO A 114 -7.12 -8.97 -8.64
C PRO A 114 -5.87 -9.50 -7.94
N SER A 115 -5.63 -10.81 -7.98
CA SER A 115 -4.44 -11.43 -7.37
C SER A 115 -3.14 -10.95 -8.01
N ALA A 116 -3.11 -10.79 -9.34
CA ALA A 116 -1.95 -10.25 -10.05
C ALA A 116 -1.64 -8.81 -9.65
N LEU A 117 -2.66 -7.98 -9.49
CA LEU A 117 -2.50 -6.61 -8.99
C LEU A 117 -1.98 -6.57 -7.55
N ILE A 118 -2.43 -7.48 -6.68
CA ILE A 118 -1.91 -7.59 -5.31
C ILE A 118 -0.43 -7.98 -5.33
N GLY A 119 -0.04 -8.96 -6.15
CA GLY A 119 1.36 -9.38 -6.28
C GLY A 119 2.30 -8.32 -6.86
N ALA A 120 1.76 -7.30 -7.52
CA ALA A 120 2.51 -6.19 -8.09
C ALA A 120 2.46 -4.90 -7.24
N SER A 121 1.55 -4.84 -6.26
CA SER A 121 1.30 -3.63 -5.47
C SER A 121 2.37 -3.45 -4.40
N ASN A 122 2.91 -2.24 -4.32
CA ASN A 122 3.79 -1.81 -3.24
C ASN A 122 3.10 -0.69 -2.46
N PHE A 123 3.15 -0.74 -1.13
CA PHE A 123 2.60 0.31 -0.27
C PHE A 123 3.53 1.53 -0.25
N PHE A 124 3.42 2.35 -1.29
CA PHE A 124 4.19 3.59 -1.43
C PHE A 124 4.12 4.47 -0.17
N GLU A 125 2.94 4.60 0.44
CA GLU A 125 2.76 5.42 1.65
C GLU A 125 3.56 4.91 2.84
N LEU A 126 3.73 3.60 2.94
CA LEU A 126 4.47 2.94 4.02
C LEU A 126 5.97 2.88 3.72
N ALA A 127 6.37 3.06 2.46
CA ALA A 127 7.77 3.19 2.06
C ALA A 127 8.31 4.62 2.26
N VAL A 128 7.42 5.60 2.39
CA VAL A 128 7.75 7.01 2.65
C VAL A 128 7.73 7.34 4.14
N ALA A 129 6.83 6.72 4.90
CA ALA A 129 6.68 6.89 6.35
C ALA A 129 7.81 6.22 7.15
#